data_AF-A0A9P7ESL5-F1
#
_entry.id   AF-A0A9P7ESL5-F1
#
_cell.length_a   1.000
_cell.length_b   1.000
_cell.length_c   1.000
_cell.angle_alpha   90.00
_cell.angle_beta   90.00
_cell.angle_gamma   90.00
#
_symmetry.space_group_name_H-M   'P 1'
#
loop_
_entity.id
_entity.type
_entity.pdbx_description
1 polymer ?
#
loop_
_entity_poly.entity_id
_entity_poly.type
_entity_poly.pdbx_seq_one_letter_code
_entity_poly.pdbx_strand_id
1 'polypeptide(L)'
;RHKLSTTEWLVLRDCEVMLMVPHIALQSMLSERLPVLCGTIIIFEQFIAKWKSLQNSQPHLKPFLDIGLQWAQKYYDRMQSDTYIIAMVLNPAYCMSWIKRHWSHEGSDKAIQVIKSKVFRAHLTWHCF
;
A
#
# COMPACT_ATOMS: atom_id res chain seq x y z
N ARG A 1 -27.82 26.55 8.99
CA ARG A 1 -27.74 25.06 8.87
C ARG A 1 -27.97 24.74 7.39
N HIS A 2 -26.91 24.52 6.61
CA HIS A 2 -27.07 24.11 5.22
C HIS A 2 -27.41 22.61 5.20
N LYS A 3 -28.58 22.26 4.65
CA LYS A 3 -29.06 20.89 4.53
C LYS A 3 -28.79 20.47 3.09
N LEU A 4 -27.94 19.46 2.90
CA LEU A 4 -27.63 18.93 1.58
C LEU A 4 -28.90 18.42 0.91
N SER A 5 -29.06 18.75 -0.36
CA SER A 5 -30.08 18.21 -1.24
C SER A 5 -29.85 16.72 -1.48
N THR A 6 -30.91 16.01 -1.89
CA THR A 6 -30.83 14.58 -2.22
C THR A 6 -29.74 14.28 -3.26
N THR A 7 -29.55 15.16 -4.24
CA THR A 7 -28.51 15.02 -5.27
C THR A 7 -27.10 15.14 -4.69
N GLU A 8 -26.87 16.11 -3.80
CA GLU A 8 -25.56 16.26 -3.14
C GLU A 8 -25.23 15.07 -2.24
N TRP A 9 -26.24 14.48 -1.60
CA TRP A 9 -26.07 13.23 -0.84
C TRP A 9 -25.68 12.04 -1.72
N LEU A 10 -26.25 11.94 -2.92
CA LEU A 10 -25.90 10.88 -3.88
C LEU A 10 -24.46 11.03 -4.34
N VAL A 11 -24.03 12.24 -4.70
CA VAL A 11 -22.63 12.52 -5.09
C VAL A 11 -21.66 12.18 -3.95
N LEU A 12 -22.01 12.48 -2.70
CA LEU A 12 -21.17 12.10 -1.56
C LEU A 12 -21.04 10.60 -1.39
N ARG A 13 -22.12 9.83 -1.62
CA ARG A 13 -22.05 8.37 -1.60
C ARG A 13 -21.20 7.82 -2.72
N ASP A 14 -21.31 8.38 -3.92
CA ASP A 14 -20.46 8.02 -5.05
C ASP A 14 -18.97 8.25 -4.72
N CYS A 15 -18.64 9.41 -4.12
CA CYS A 15 -17.30 9.71 -3.61
C CYS A 15 -16.84 8.71 -2.54
N GLU A 16 -17.71 8.37 -1.57
CA GLU A 16 -17.41 7.39 -0.53
C GLU A 16 -17.04 6.04 -1.13
N VAL A 17 -17.85 5.53 -2.06
CA VAL A 17 -17.62 4.24 -2.74
C VAL A 17 -16.31 4.26 -3.51
N MET A 18 -16.05 5.35 -4.24
CA MET A 18 -14.80 5.52 -5.00
C MET A 18 -13.56 5.53 -4.10
N LEU A 19 -13.61 6.26 -2.98
CA LEU A 19 -12.50 6.48 -2.06
C LEU A 19 -12.28 5.32 -1.08
N MET A 20 -13.27 4.46 -0.89
CA MET A 20 -13.13 3.28 -0.03
C MET A 20 -12.05 2.32 -0.54
N VAL A 21 -11.93 2.16 -1.85
CA VAL A 21 -10.94 1.28 -2.48
C VAL A 21 -9.49 1.71 -2.22
N PRO A 22 -9.08 2.98 -2.50
CA PRO A 22 -7.74 3.45 -2.14
C PRO A 22 -7.56 3.54 -0.62
N HIS A 23 -8.61 3.82 0.17
CA HIS A 23 -8.51 3.83 1.62
C HIS A 23 -8.08 2.46 2.18
N ILE A 24 -8.71 1.38 1.72
CA ILE A 24 -8.35 0.02 2.13
C ILE A 24 -6.91 -0.30 1.72
N ALA A 25 -6.52 0.03 0.47
CA ALA A 25 -5.16 -0.18 -0.01
C ALA A 25 -4.13 0.54 0.85
N LEU A 26 -4.38 1.82 1.17
CA LEU A 26 -3.52 2.63 2.03
C LEU A 26 -3.46 2.08 3.46
N GLN A 27 -4.60 1.69 4.05
CA GLN A 27 -4.59 1.10 5.38
C GLN A 27 -3.80 -0.20 5.43
N SER A 28 -3.96 -1.08 4.44
CA SER A 28 -3.15 -2.30 4.34
C SER A 28 -1.66 -1.97 4.31
N MET A 29 -1.27 -1.01 3.47
CA MET A 29 0.13 -0.57 3.38
C MET A 29 0.64 0.04 4.70
N LEU A 30 -0.14 0.88 5.37
CA LEU A 30 0.28 1.56 6.59
C LEU A 30 0.25 0.66 7.84
N SER A 31 -0.51 -0.43 7.81
CA SER A 31 -0.66 -1.35 8.95
C SER A 31 0.55 -2.27 9.16
N GLU A 32 1.38 -2.47 8.14
CA GLU A 32 2.55 -3.34 8.23
C GLU A 32 3.71 -2.65 8.97
N ARG A 33 4.29 -3.36 9.95
CA ARG A 33 5.44 -2.89 10.75
C ARG A 33 6.79 -3.06 10.04
N LEU A 34 6.81 -3.67 8.86
CA LEU A 34 8.00 -3.96 8.05
C LEU A 34 7.94 -3.14 6.75
N PRO A 35 9.08 -2.94 6.04
CA PRO A 35 9.09 -2.18 4.79
C PRO A 35 8.14 -2.83 3.77
N VAL A 36 6.99 -2.17 3.61
CA VAL A 36 5.81 -2.49 2.79
C VAL A 36 6.14 -2.69 1.31
N LEU A 37 7.38 -2.40 0.92
CA LEU A 37 7.87 -2.48 -0.46
C LEU A 37 7.59 -3.86 -1.07
N CYS A 38 7.68 -4.92 -0.27
CA CYS A 38 7.47 -6.30 -0.70
C CYS A 38 6.00 -6.62 -1.04
N GLY A 39 5.04 -5.92 -0.45
CA GLY A 39 3.60 -6.14 -0.68
C GLY A 39 2.93 -5.07 -1.55
N THR A 40 3.62 -3.96 -1.78
CA THR A 40 3.05 -2.76 -2.43
C THR A 40 2.53 -3.07 -3.84
N ILE A 41 3.30 -3.82 -4.66
CA ILE A 41 2.88 -4.18 -6.02
C ILE A 41 1.57 -4.95 -6.01
N ILE A 42 1.47 -5.98 -5.15
CA ILE A 42 0.26 -6.81 -5.02
C ILE A 42 -0.95 -5.97 -4.59
N ILE A 43 -0.76 -5.03 -3.66
CA ILE A 43 -1.83 -4.13 -3.21
C ILE A 43 -2.29 -3.22 -4.35
N PHE A 44 -1.35 -2.71 -5.18
CA PHE A 44 -1.69 -1.90 -6.35
C PHE A 44 -2.45 -2.70 -7.42
N GLU A 45 -2.07 -3.96 -7.68
CA GLU A 45 -2.81 -4.83 -8.60
C GLU A 45 -4.25 -5.05 -8.14
N GLN A 46 -4.44 -5.34 -6.85
CA GLN A 46 -5.78 -5.53 -6.25
C GLN A 46 -6.62 -4.25 -6.31
N PHE A 47 -5.98 -3.11 -6.04
CA PHE A 47 -6.59 -1.78 -6.13
C PHE A 47 -7.08 -1.48 -7.55
N ILE A 48 -6.22 -1.67 -8.56
CA ILE A 48 -6.57 -1.49 -9.98
C ILE A 48 -7.70 -2.44 -10.39
N ALA A 49 -7.63 -3.70 -9.99
CA ALA A 49 -8.66 -4.70 -10.30
C ALA A 49 -10.02 -4.33 -9.70
N LYS A 50 -10.06 -3.86 -8.44
CA LYS A 50 -11.29 -3.41 -7.77
C LYS A 50 -11.89 -2.19 -8.47
N TRP A 51 -11.09 -1.21 -8.86
CA TRP A 51 -11.59 -0.05 -9.60
C TRP A 51 -12.11 -0.42 -10.99
N LYS A 52 -11.45 -1.33 -11.72
CA LYS A 52 -11.98 -1.85 -13.00
C LYS A 52 -13.32 -2.58 -12.81
N SER A 53 -13.45 -3.38 -11.76
CA SER A 53 -14.73 -4.03 -11.41
C SER A 53 -15.81 -3.00 -11.07
N LEU A 54 -15.46 -1.96 -10.32
CA LEU A 54 -16.38 -0.88 -9.95
C LEU A 54 -16.88 -0.10 -11.18
N GLN A 55 -16.03 0.12 -12.19
CA GLN A 55 -16.45 0.74 -13.46
C GLN A 55 -17.51 -0.08 -14.19
N ASN A 56 -17.42 -1.41 -14.16
CA ASN A 56 -18.40 -2.30 -14.79
C ASN A 56 -19.73 -2.30 -14.04
N SER A 57 -19.67 -2.29 -12.70
CA SER A 57 -20.87 -2.30 -11.84
C SER A 57 -21.56 -0.93 -11.76
N GLN A 58 -20.81 0.17 -11.92
CA GLN A 58 -21.31 1.55 -11.79
C GLN A 58 -20.78 2.44 -12.93
N PRO A 59 -21.38 2.35 -14.13
CA PRO A 59 -20.90 3.07 -15.32
C PRO A 59 -20.87 4.60 -15.15
N HIS A 60 -21.71 5.18 -14.29
CA HIS A 60 -21.73 6.63 -14.04
C HIS A 60 -20.46 7.12 -13.34
N LEU A 61 -19.75 6.24 -12.61
CA LEU A 61 -18.48 6.55 -11.96
C LEU A 61 -17.28 6.47 -12.92
N LYS A 62 -17.48 5.89 -14.10
CA LYS A 62 -16.40 5.59 -15.05
C LYS A 62 -15.50 6.80 -15.37
N PRO A 63 -16.02 8.01 -15.67
CA PRO A 63 -15.18 9.16 -16.01
C PRO A 63 -14.21 9.54 -14.88
N PHE A 64 -14.65 9.41 -13.63
CA PHE A 64 -13.85 9.74 -12.46
C PHE A 64 -12.84 8.62 -12.15
N LEU A 65 -13.27 7.36 -12.25
CA LEU A 65 -12.41 6.19 -12.03
C LEU A 65 -11.34 6.05 -13.12
N ASP A 66 -11.61 6.46 -14.36
CA ASP A 66 -10.63 6.44 -15.45
C ASP A 66 -9.45 7.37 -15.14
N ILE A 67 -9.71 8.57 -14.60
CA ILE A 67 -8.66 9.50 -14.16
C ILE A 67 -7.84 8.86 -13.02
N GLY A 68 -8.51 8.27 -12.04
CA GLY A 68 -7.85 7.56 -10.94
C GLY A 68 -6.96 6.42 -11.44
N LEU A 69 -7.47 5.59 -12.35
CA LEU A 69 -6.77 4.45 -12.93
C LEU A 69 -5.54 4.88 -13.75
N GLN A 70 -5.59 6.01 -14.45
CA GLN A 70 -4.42 6.56 -15.14
C GLN A 70 -3.27 6.86 -14.16
N TRP A 71 -3.59 7.47 -13.02
CA TRP A 71 -2.60 7.71 -11.96
C TRP A 71 -2.13 6.40 -11.32
N ALA A 72 -3.05 5.49 -11.03
CA ALA A 72 -2.74 4.17 -10.48
C ALA A 72 -1.71 3.42 -11.35
N GLN A 73 -1.94 3.40 -12.67
CA GLN A 73 -1.07 2.77 -13.64
C GLN A 73 0.30 3.44 -13.70
N LYS A 74 0.34 4.78 -13.73
CA LYS A 74 1.60 5.54 -13.73
C LYS A 74 2.46 5.23 -12.49
N TYR A 75 1.84 5.05 -11.33
CA TYR A 75 2.57 4.63 -10.13
C TYR A 75 2.99 3.17 -10.20
N TYR A 76 2.13 2.29 -10.69
CA TYR A 76 2.44 0.88 -10.89
C TYR A 76 3.66 0.69 -11.82
N ASP A 77 3.71 1.40 -12.94
CA ASP A 77 4.83 1.32 -13.89
C ASP A 77 6.15 1.78 -13.25
N ARG A 78 6.10 2.79 -12.37
CA ARG A 78 7.28 3.23 -11.59
C ARG A 78 7.73 2.21 -10.55
N MET A 79 6.81 1.40 -10.05
CA MET A 79 7.08 0.35 -9.08
C MET A 79 7.68 -0.91 -9.72
N GLN A 80 7.68 -1.06 -11.04
CA GLN A 80 8.35 -2.18 -11.73
C GLN A 80 9.88 -2.04 -11.81
N SER A 81 10.50 -1.26 -10.92
CA SER A 81 11.95 -1.19 -10.85
C SER A 81 12.54 -2.43 -10.16
N ASP A 82 13.79 -2.74 -10.49
CA ASP A 82 14.54 -3.86 -9.91
C ASP A 82 14.47 -3.89 -8.37
N THR A 83 14.49 -2.71 -7.74
CA THR A 83 14.42 -2.57 -6.27
C THR A 83 13.15 -3.17 -5.68
N TYR A 84 11.99 -2.96 -6.30
CA TYR A 84 10.73 -3.51 -5.81
C TYR A 84 10.64 -5.01 -6.06
N ILE A 85 11.07 -5.48 -7.23
CA ILE A 85 11.11 -6.92 -7.56
C ILE A 85 12.00 -7.66 -6.55
N ILE A 86 13.20 -7.12 -6.30
CA ILE A 86 14.14 -7.67 -5.32
C ILE A 86 13.54 -7.64 -3.92
N ALA A 87 12.86 -6.55 -3.53
CA ALA A 87 12.20 -6.48 -2.23
C ALA A 87 11.08 -7.51 -2.07
N MET A 88 10.26 -7.74 -3.11
CA MET A 88 9.23 -8.79 -3.10
C MET A 88 9.85 -10.18 -2.85
N VAL A 89 10.96 -10.49 -3.51
CA VAL A 89 11.66 -11.78 -3.35
C VAL A 89 12.33 -11.90 -1.97
N LEU A 90 13.01 -10.85 -1.51
CA LEU A 90 13.77 -10.83 -0.27
C LEU A 90 12.92 -10.50 0.96
N ASN A 91 11.62 -10.83 0.96
CA ASN A 91 10.67 -10.43 1.99
C ASN A 91 11.26 -10.63 3.41
N PRO A 92 11.64 -9.53 4.11
CA PRO A 92 12.35 -9.63 5.38
C PRO A 92 11.51 -10.29 6.48
N ALA A 93 10.17 -10.30 6.35
CA ALA A 93 9.27 -10.96 7.28
C ALA A 93 9.50 -12.46 7.33
N TYR A 94 9.76 -13.08 6.18
CA TYR A 94 10.03 -14.51 6.07
C TYR A 94 11.37 -14.86 6.73
N CYS A 95 12.44 -14.13 6.39
CA CYS A 95 13.75 -14.31 7.01
C CYS A 95 13.72 -14.09 8.53
N MET A 96 12.99 -13.07 9.00
CA MET A 96 12.82 -12.79 10.42
C MET A 96 12.04 -13.91 11.13
N SER A 97 11.01 -14.45 10.49
CA SER A 97 10.25 -15.58 11.03
C SER A 97 11.13 -16.83 11.15
N TRP A 98 12.01 -17.07 10.17
CA TRP A 98 12.98 -18.15 10.23
C TRP A 98 13.97 -17.98 11.39
N ILE A 99 14.56 -16.79 11.55
CA ILE A 99 15.49 -16.49 12.65
C ILE A 99 14.82 -16.74 14.00
N LYS A 100 13.63 -16.18 14.22
CA LYS A 100 12.88 -16.36 15.48
C LYS A 100 12.57 -17.82 15.80
N ARG A 101 12.40 -18.67 14.78
CA ARG A 101 12.05 -20.09 14.96
C ARG A 101 13.26 -20.99 15.18
N HIS A 102 14.42 -20.64 14.60
CA HIS A 102 15.57 -21.57 14.55
C HIS A 102 16.81 -21.07 15.30
N TRP A 103 16.89 -19.79 15.65
CA TRP A 103 18.01 -19.25 16.43
C TRP A 103 17.66 -19.22 17.91
N SER A 104 18.69 -19.13 18.77
CA SER A 104 18.49 -18.88 20.19
C SER A 104 17.78 -17.53 20.42
N HIS A 105 17.17 -17.36 21.59
CA HIS A 105 16.49 -16.12 21.95
C HIS A 105 17.46 -14.92 21.88
N GLU A 106 18.67 -15.08 22.43
CA GLU A 106 19.73 -14.06 22.39
C GLU A 106 20.20 -13.75 20.95
N GLY A 107 20.34 -14.77 20.10
CA GLY A 107 20.70 -14.60 18.70
C GLY A 107 19.62 -13.85 17.91
N SER A 108 18.35 -14.15 18.18
CA SER A 108 17.19 -13.47 17.59
C SER A 108 17.11 -12.00 18.04
N ASP A 109 17.31 -11.73 19.33
CA ASP A 109 17.31 -10.38 19.89
C ASP A 109 18.44 -9.54 19.28
N LYS A 110 19.65 -10.12 19.16
CA LYS A 110 20.78 -9.47 18.49
C LYS A 110 20.47 -9.15 17.03
N ALA A 111 19.85 -10.06 16.28
CA ALA A 111 19.45 -9.83 14.89
C ALA A 111 18.43 -8.69 14.78
N ILE A 112 17.44 -8.64 15.67
CA ILE A 112 16.45 -7.55 15.75
C ILE A 112 17.16 -6.22 16.04
N GLN A 113 18.13 -6.16 16.94
CA GLN A 113 18.88 -4.94 17.23
C GLN A 113 19.73 -4.46 16.05
N VAL A 114 20.37 -5.38 15.31
CA VAL A 114 21.09 -5.05 14.08
C VAL A 114 20.15 -4.43 13.05
N ILE A 115 18.97 -5.03 12.83
CA ILE A 115 17.98 -4.49 11.90
C ILE A 115 17.49 -3.13 12.37
N LYS A 116 17.15 -2.98 13.65
CA LYS A 116 16.70 -1.70 14.19
C LYS A 116 17.75 -0.61 13.97
N SER A 117 19.00 -0.89 14.30
CA SER A 117 20.09 0.10 14.18
C SER A 117 20.41 0.46 12.73
N LYS A 118 20.32 -0.48 11.77
CA LYS A 118 20.64 -0.22 10.36
C LYS A 118 19.47 0.34 9.55
N VAL A 119 18.25 -0.16 9.77
CA VAL A 119 17.05 0.26 9.01
C VAL A 119 16.48 1.57 9.54
N PHE A 120 16.44 1.80 10.87
CA PHE A 120 15.92 3.07 11.41
C PHE A 120 16.93 4.23 11.33
N ARG A 121 18.25 3.99 11.28
CA ARG A 121 19.22 5.07 11.02
C ARG A 121 19.05 5.69 9.64
N ALA A 122 18.70 4.88 8.63
CA ALA A 122 18.48 5.39 7.29
C ALA A 122 17.31 6.40 7.24
N HIS A 123 16.25 6.24 8.04
CA HIS A 123 15.13 7.19 8.06
C HIS A 123 15.49 8.57 8.63
N LEU A 124 16.50 8.68 9.50
CA LEU A 124 16.97 9.96 10.03
C LEU A 124 17.86 10.73 9.05
N THR A 125 18.50 10.04 8.10
CA THR A 125 19.35 10.68 7.07
C THR A 125 18.56 11.23 5.88
N TRP A 126 17.29 10.84 5.70
CA TRP A 126 16.43 11.36 4.62
C TRP A 126 15.70 12.66 4.96
N HIS A 127 15.83 13.19 6.17
CA HIS A 127 15.27 14.51 6.54
C HIS A 127 16.16 15.71 6.12
N CYS A 128 17.16 15.48 5.27
CA CYS A 128 18.04 16.52 4.73
C CYS A 128 17.91 16.76 3.21
N PHE A 129 16.82 16.30 2.58
CA PHE A 129 16.46 16.68 1.21
C PHE A 129 14.98 17.01 1.10
#